data_AF-Q6UB49-F1
#
_entry.id   AF-Q6UB49-F1
#
_cell.length_a   1.000
_cell.length_b   1.000
_cell.length_c   1.000
_cell.angle_alpha   90.00
_cell.angle_beta   90.00
_cell.angle_gamma   90.00
#
_symmetry.space_group_name_H-M   'P 1'
#
loop_
_entity.id
_entity.type
_entity.pdbx_description
1 polymer ?
#
loop_
_entity_poly.entity_id
_entity_poly.type
_entity_poly.pdbx_seq_one_letter_code
_entity_poly.pdbx_strand_id
1 'polypeptide(L)'
;YFQGYLGIPHHGFPEPLRSRVLKGKLLQNGQEIFKARPGAEMKPYDFEAAEKELKQKYGEDKIRDVDVISHAIYPDVFANFMEFKDEY
;
A
#
# COMPACT_ATOMS: atom_id res chain seq x y z
N TYR A 1 8.44 -8.73 5.61
CA TYR A 1 8.86 -10.06 5.14
C TYR A 1 8.35 -11.20 6.03
N PHE A 2 8.88 -11.38 7.26
CA PHE A 2 8.55 -12.52 8.14
C PHE A 2 7.07 -12.69 8.53
N GLN A 3 6.26 -11.64 8.36
CA GLN A 3 4.81 -11.68 8.53
C GLN A 3 4.06 -12.29 7.34
N GLY A 4 4.70 -12.43 6.17
CA GLY A 4 4.09 -12.98 4.95
C GLY A 4 3.56 -11.95 3.94
N TYR A 5 3.79 -10.64 4.14
CA TYR A 5 3.39 -9.59 3.18
C TYR A 5 3.95 -9.75 1.76
N LEU A 6 5.08 -10.44 1.61
CA LEU A 6 5.70 -10.73 0.32
C LEU A 6 5.38 -12.16 -0.19
N GLY A 7 4.41 -12.82 0.44
CA GLY A 7 4.14 -14.24 0.25
C GLY A 7 4.91 -15.14 1.22
N ILE A 8 4.71 -16.45 1.04
CA ILE A 8 5.30 -17.50 1.86
C ILE A 8 6.31 -18.27 0.99
N PRO A 9 7.57 -18.41 1.42
CA PRO A 9 8.56 -19.18 0.67
C PRO A 9 8.24 -20.68 0.66
N HIS A 10 8.80 -21.42 -0.30
CA HIS A 10 8.45 -22.83 -0.57
C HIS A 10 8.61 -23.78 0.63
N HIS A 11 9.54 -23.48 1.55
CA HIS A 11 9.76 -24.26 2.78
C HIS A 11 9.28 -23.55 4.05
N GLY A 12 8.50 -22.47 3.90
CA GLY A 12 8.08 -21.64 5.02
C GLY A 12 9.20 -20.80 5.62
N PHE A 13 8.88 -20.09 6.70
CA PHE A 13 9.86 -19.27 7.40
C PHE A 13 10.63 -20.11 8.43
N PRO A 14 11.94 -19.90 8.61
CA PRO A 14 12.72 -20.63 9.59
C PRO A 14 12.29 -20.26 11.02
N GLU A 15 11.88 -21.25 11.81
CA GLU A 15 11.67 -21.13 13.25
C GLU A 15 12.92 -21.61 14.01
N PRO A 16 13.30 -21.00 15.15
CA PRO A 16 12.55 -19.98 15.91
C PRO A 16 12.82 -18.54 15.47
N LEU A 17 13.58 -18.33 14.38
CA LEU A 17 14.02 -16.99 13.95
C LEU A 17 12.83 -16.07 13.69
N ARG A 18 11.84 -16.55 12.93
CA ARG A 18 10.63 -15.79 12.62
C ARG A 18 9.91 -15.35 13.89
N SER A 19 9.62 -16.26 14.82
CA SER A 19 8.94 -15.92 16.09
C SER A 19 9.70 -14.83 16.88
N ARG A 20 11.03 -14.93 16.96
CA ARG A 20 11.87 -13.95 17.66
C ARG A 20 11.90 -12.58 16.99
N VAL A 21 11.78 -12.53 15.67
CA VAL A 21 11.70 -11.28 14.90
C VAL A 21 10.32 -10.64 15.05
N LEU A 22 9.26 -11.45 15.04
CA LEU A 22 7.89 -10.96 15.15
C LEU A 22 7.56 -10.45 16.56
N LYS A 23 8.09 -11.07 17.62
CA LYS A 23 7.86 -10.64 19.02
C LYS A 23 6.38 -10.42 19.37
N GLY A 24 5.48 -11.23 18.81
CA GLY A 24 4.03 -11.08 19.00
C GLY A 24 3.38 -9.92 18.22
N LYS A 25 4.06 -9.32 17.23
CA LYS A 25 3.46 -8.29 16.37
C LYS A 25 2.33 -8.88 15.52
N LEU A 26 1.13 -8.35 15.74
CA LEU A 26 -0.05 -8.66 14.96
C LEU A 26 -0.11 -7.85 13.66
N LEU A 27 -0.74 -8.44 12.66
CA LEU A 27 -1.17 -7.80 11.41
C LEU A 27 -2.40 -6.92 11.67
N GLN A 28 -2.75 -6.09 10.69
CA GLN A 28 -3.94 -5.22 10.76
C GLN A 28 -5.27 -6.02 10.92
N ASN A 29 -5.29 -7.28 10.49
CA ASN A 29 -6.42 -8.19 10.61
C ASN A 29 -6.43 -8.97 11.95
N GLY A 30 -5.50 -8.67 12.88
CA GLY A 30 -5.37 -9.34 14.18
C GLY A 30 -4.65 -10.69 14.16
N GLN A 31 -4.21 -11.18 13.00
CA GLN A 31 -3.43 -12.41 12.89
C GLN A 31 -1.94 -12.15 13.07
N GLU A 32 -1.17 -13.12 13.54
CA GLU A 32 0.30 -12.96 13.63
C GLU A 32 0.99 -13.07 12.26
N ILE A 33 0.38 -13.82 11.33
CA ILE A 33 0.98 -14.21 10.06
C ILE A 33 -0.06 -14.33 8.96
N PHE A 34 0.31 -13.98 7.72
CA PHE A 34 -0.47 -14.35 6.55
C PHE A 34 -0.32 -15.85 6.28
N LYS A 35 -1.44 -16.53 6.04
CA LYS A 35 -1.48 -17.96 5.65
C LYS A 35 -1.58 -18.16 4.13
N ALA A 36 -2.10 -17.16 3.42
CA ALA A 36 -2.36 -17.20 1.99
C ALA A 36 -1.79 -15.95 1.30
N ARG A 37 -2.19 -15.73 0.03
CA ARG A 37 -1.80 -14.54 -0.74
C ARG A 37 -2.29 -13.28 -0.03
N PRO A 38 -1.40 -12.34 0.36
CA PRO A 38 -1.79 -11.13 1.07
C PRO A 38 -2.86 -10.30 0.34
N GLY A 39 -2.76 -10.21 -0.99
CA GLY A 39 -3.73 -9.49 -1.80
C GLY A 39 -5.15 -10.07 -1.82
N ALA A 40 -5.37 -11.29 -1.31
CA ALA A 40 -6.71 -11.84 -1.16
C ALA A 40 -7.46 -11.28 0.07
N GLU A 41 -6.72 -10.81 1.08
CA GLU A 41 -7.28 -10.23 2.31
C GLU A 41 -7.25 -8.70 2.33
N MET A 42 -6.52 -8.08 1.39
CA MET A 42 -6.48 -6.63 1.27
C MET A 42 -7.84 -6.10 0.81
N LYS A 43 -8.29 -5.02 1.45
CA LYS A 43 -9.48 -4.30 1.01
C LYS A 43 -9.25 -3.74 -0.41
N PRO A 44 -10.29 -3.72 -1.25
CA PRO A 44 -10.21 -3.04 -2.53
C PRO A 44 -9.86 -1.57 -2.30
N TYR A 45 -8.97 -1.04 -3.14
CA TYR A 45 -8.65 0.39 -3.13
C TYR A 45 -9.81 1.15 -3.75
N ASP A 46 -10.19 2.26 -3.12
CA ASP A 46 -11.28 3.12 -3.59
C ASP A 46 -10.73 4.19 -4.55
N PHE A 47 -10.75 3.87 -5.84
CA PHE A 47 -10.25 4.77 -6.88
C PHE A 47 -11.14 6.01 -7.06
N GLU A 48 -12.46 5.90 -6.83
CA GLU A 48 -13.38 7.03 -6.97
C GLU A 48 -13.19 8.05 -5.84
N ALA A 49 -12.98 7.56 -4.60
CA ALA A 49 -12.65 8.42 -3.48
C ALA A 49 -11.30 9.12 -3.69
N ALA A 50 -10.29 8.37 -4.14
CA ALA A 50 -8.96 8.92 -4.44
C ALA A 50 -9.01 9.99 -5.54
N GLU A 51 -9.77 9.75 -6.62
CA GLU A 51 -9.94 10.73 -7.69
C GLU A 51 -10.58 12.03 -7.18
N LYS A 52 -11.64 11.93 -6.36
CA LYS A 52 -12.31 13.10 -5.78
C LYS A 52 -11.37 13.88 -4.86
N GLU A 53 -10.60 13.20 -4.02
CA GLU A 53 -9.62 13.83 -3.12
C GLU A 53 -8.55 14.58 -3.92
N LEU A 54 -8.01 13.95 -4.97
CA LEU A 54 -6.98 14.55 -5.81
C LEU A 54 -7.50 15.76 -6.59
N LYS A 55 -8.72 15.68 -7.14
CA LYS A 55 -9.36 16.81 -7.82
C LYS A 55 -9.65 17.97 -6.87
N GLN A 56 -10.06 17.69 -5.64
CA GLN A 56 -10.24 18.72 -4.61
C GLN A 56 -8.91 19.38 -4.23
N LYS A 57 -7.82 18.60 -4.17
CA LYS A 57 -6.51 19.09 -3.73
C LYS A 57 -5.76 19.88 -4.82
N TYR A 58 -5.82 19.42 -6.07
CA TYR A 58 -5.01 19.95 -7.17
C TYR A 58 -5.82 20.63 -8.29
N GLY A 59 -7.15 20.52 -8.27
CA GLY A 59 -8.06 21.06 -9.28
C GLY A 59 -8.55 20.01 -10.30
N GLU A 60 -9.79 20.14 -10.76
CA GLU A 60 -10.45 19.15 -11.64
C GLU A 60 -9.72 18.94 -12.97
N ASP A 61 -9.20 20.01 -13.58
CA ASP A 61 -8.56 19.96 -14.90
C ASP A 61 -7.13 19.40 -14.88
N LYS A 62 -6.52 19.27 -13.69
CA LYS A 62 -5.12 18.84 -13.54
C LYS A 62 -4.96 17.34 -13.31
N ILE A 63 -6.05 16.62 -13.03
CA ILE A 63 -6.03 15.21 -12.63
C ILE A 63 -6.69 14.34 -13.70
N ARG A 64 -5.96 13.34 -14.16
CA ARG A 64 -6.43 12.28 -15.07
C ARG A 64 -6.41 10.93 -14.37
N ASP A 65 -7.06 9.93 -14.96
CA ASP A 65 -7.13 8.57 -14.41
C ASP A 65 -5.73 7.95 -14.13
N VAL A 66 -4.76 8.24 -14.99
CA VAL A 66 -3.35 7.79 -14.82
C VAL A 66 -2.66 8.43 -13.61
N ASP A 67 -3.08 9.63 -13.24
CA ASP A 67 -2.53 10.38 -12.11
C ASP A 67 -3.08 9.79 -10.79
N VAL A 68 -4.35 9.33 -10.79
CA VAL A 68 -4.96 8.58 -9.68
C VAL A 68 -4.20 7.26 -9.43
N ILE A 69 -3.83 6.54 -10.50
CA ILE A 69 -3.03 5.30 -10.38
C ILE A 69 -1.63 5.63 -9.85
N SER A 70 -1.00 6.71 -10.35
CA SER A 70 0.32 7.13 -9.89
C SER A 70 0.33 7.46 -8.40
N HIS A 71 -0.71 8.14 -7.92
CA HIS A 71 -0.93 8.40 -6.50
C HIS A 71 -1.19 7.12 -5.69
N ALA A 72 -1.98 6.18 -6.22
CA ALA A 72 -2.29 4.93 -5.53
C ALA A 72 -1.03 4.06 -5.31
N ILE A 73 -0.06 4.11 -6.23
CA ILE A 73 1.19 3.36 -6.11
C ILE A 73 2.23 4.14 -5.30
N TYR A 74 2.36 5.45 -5.51
CA TYR A 74 3.35 6.32 -4.87
C TYR A 74 2.75 7.66 -4.42
N PRO A 75 2.01 7.69 -3.28
CA PRO A 75 1.26 8.87 -2.87
C PRO A 75 2.16 10.08 -2.59
N ASP A 76 3.28 9.88 -1.88
CA ASP A 76 4.21 10.95 -1.50
C ASP A 76 4.99 11.48 -2.70
N VAL A 77 5.44 10.59 -3.60
CA VAL A 77 6.18 10.98 -4.81
C VAL A 77 5.28 11.78 -5.74
N PHE A 78 4.02 11.34 -5.90
CA PHE A 78 3.03 12.07 -6.67
C PHE A 78 2.74 13.44 -6.08
N ALA A 79 2.60 13.55 -4.75
CA ALA A 79 2.36 14.83 -4.09
C ALA A 79 3.51 15.82 -4.34
N ASN A 80 4.76 15.38 -4.16
CA ASN A 80 5.94 16.20 -4.43
C ASN A 80 6.04 16.59 -5.92
N PHE A 81 5.68 15.69 -6.84
CA PHE A 81 5.66 15.98 -8.27
C PHE A 81 4.62 17.05 -8.63
N MET A 82 3.43 17.00 -8.03
CA MET A 82 2.39 18.00 -8.25
C MET A 82 2.78 19.37 -7.69
N GLU A 83 3.41 19.41 -6.51
CA GLU A 83 3.95 20.66 -5.95
C GLU A 83 5.03 21.25 -6.86
N PHE A 84 5.95 20.43 -7.36
CA PHE A 84 6.97 20.86 -8.30
C PHE A 84 6.37 21.40 -9.61
N LYS A 85 5.35 20.74 -10.15
CA LYS A 85 4.65 21.16 -11.38
C LYS A 85 3.86 22.46 -11.22
N ASP A 86 3.45 22.79 -10.00
CA ASP A 86 2.77 24.06 -9.73
C ASP A 86 3.75 25.23 -9.53
N GLU A 87 4.99 24.94 -9.13
CA GLU A 87 6.07 25.93 -8.98
C GLU A 87 6.79 26.27 -10.30
N TYR A 88 6.93 25.29 -11.21
CA TYR A 88 7.69 25.40 -12.48
C TYR A 88 6.84 25.11 -13.72
#